data_AF-A0A533UL09-F1
#
_entry.id   AF-A0A533UL09-F1
#
_cell.length_a   1.000
_cell.length_b   1.000
_cell.length_c   1.000
_cell.angle_alpha   90.00
_cell.angle_beta   90.00
_cell.angle_gamma   90.00
#
_symmetry.space_group_name_H-M   'P 1'
#
loop_
_entity.id
_entity.type
_entity.pdbx_description
1 polymer ?
#
loop_
_entity_poly.entity_id
_entity_poly.type
_entity_poly.pdbx_seq_one_letter_code
_entity_poly.pdbx_strand_id
1 'polypeptide(L)'
;MCNIISLISLVLGILMLICITNYLGQNAHASGCIQYHSSTILIKCQSTNLANLHDYLSKLNNITDKFLIKEPSKSWLLNANIEIYNGSNFYINSTDTNWLKINSTAGLSHSIKSHGNLIIDAVKITGWDTKLDDYARSNNNGTDARSYLLVNHGTGNTNISNSEIAYLGYNFPSSFGLTYYTGAGSTIKNNKIHDLYFGFYSSDPKANNIIIENNEFYNNKVYGIDPHSGTHDLIIKNNKVYNNGKHGIICSTDCYNIIIESNKVHNNMQEGIMLYKNVSNSIIKNNMLSNNRDQIAVYDSSHRTT
;
A
#
# COMPACT_ATOMS: atom_id res chain seq x y z
N MET A 1 -3.19 69.44 10.92
CA MET A 1 -3.84 68.17 10.50
C MET A 1 -3.20 67.72 9.19
N CYS A 2 -1.89 67.53 9.07
CA CYS A 2 -1.03 66.47 9.58
C CYS A 2 -1.59 65.04 9.40
N ASN A 3 -1.18 64.41 8.30
CA ASN A 3 -0.82 62.99 8.14
C ASN A 3 -1.82 61.90 8.59
N ILE A 4 -3.02 61.86 8.00
CA ILE A 4 -3.89 60.67 8.09
C ILE A 4 -4.16 60.03 6.72
N ILE A 5 -4.01 60.77 5.60
CA ILE A 5 -4.31 60.26 4.25
C ILE A 5 -3.16 59.41 3.67
N SER A 6 -1.93 59.58 4.14
CA SER A 6 -0.77 58.80 3.68
C SER A 6 -0.64 57.42 4.33
N LEU A 7 -1.31 57.16 5.46
CA LEU A 7 -1.21 55.88 6.16
C LEU A 7 -2.19 54.83 5.60
N ILE A 8 -3.38 55.26 5.15
CA ILE A 8 -4.43 54.35 4.64
C ILE A 8 -4.05 53.76 3.28
N SER A 9 -3.42 54.54 2.40
CA SER A 9 -2.91 54.07 1.10
C SER A 9 -1.72 53.11 1.25
N LEU A 10 -0.87 53.29 2.27
CA LEU A 10 0.25 52.41 2.57
C LEU A 10 -0.22 51.06 3.14
N VAL A 11 -1.24 51.05 4.01
CA VAL A 11 -1.80 49.84 4.62
C VAL A 11 -2.58 48.98 3.61
N LEU A 12 -3.32 49.60 2.67
CA LEU A 12 -3.97 48.89 1.56
C LEU A 12 -2.95 48.29 0.57
N GLY A 13 -1.85 48.99 0.31
CA GLY A 13 -0.73 48.47 -0.50
C GLY A 13 -0.03 47.28 0.16
N ILE A 14 0.20 47.33 1.47
CA ILE A 14 0.81 46.23 2.24
C ILE A 14 -0.14 45.02 2.35
N LEU A 15 -1.45 45.22 2.55
CA LEU A 15 -2.42 44.11 2.56
C LEU A 15 -2.55 43.45 1.18
N MET A 16 -2.54 44.20 0.08
CA MET A 16 -2.49 43.62 -1.28
C MET A 16 -1.18 42.89 -1.52
N LEU A 17 -0.04 43.42 -1.07
CA LEU A 17 1.26 42.76 -1.21
C LEU A 17 1.30 41.44 -0.42
N ILE A 18 0.77 41.41 0.81
CA ILE A 18 0.67 40.20 1.63
C ILE A 18 -0.31 39.19 1.02
N CYS A 19 -1.41 39.66 0.44
CA CYS A 19 -2.36 38.79 -0.25
C CYS A 19 -1.78 38.22 -1.55
N ILE A 20 -0.98 39.00 -2.29
CA ILE A 20 -0.26 38.55 -3.50
C ILE A 20 0.91 37.62 -3.12
N THR A 21 1.64 37.86 -2.03
CA THR A 21 2.69 36.93 -1.56
C THR A 21 2.10 35.62 -1.01
N ASN A 22 0.91 35.66 -0.42
CA ASN A 22 0.19 34.44 -0.02
C ASN A 22 -0.44 33.69 -1.20
N TYR A 23 -0.81 34.39 -2.28
CA TYR A 23 -1.31 33.76 -3.51
C TYR A 23 -0.18 33.19 -4.38
N LEU A 24 0.99 33.85 -4.41
CA LEU A 24 2.21 33.36 -5.07
C LEU A 24 2.94 32.29 -4.24
N GLY A 25 2.70 32.23 -2.93
CA GLY A 25 3.28 31.25 -2.01
C GLY A 25 2.65 29.85 -2.06
N GLN A 26 1.50 29.66 -2.72
CA GLN A 26 0.88 28.33 -2.87
C GLN A 26 1.28 27.58 -4.14
N ASN A 27 2.09 28.17 -5.03
CA ASN A 27 2.47 27.56 -6.32
C ASN A 27 3.98 27.31 -6.49
N ALA A 28 4.80 27.54 -5.47
CA ALA A 28 6.27 27.49 -5.58
C ALA A 28 6.96 26.27 -4.92
N HIS A 29 6.24 25.33 -4.30
CA HIS A 29 6.86 24.23 -3.52
C HIS A 29 6.85 22.85 -4.18
N ALA A 30 6.26 22.71 -5.38
CA ALA A 30 6.18 21.43 -6.08
C ALA A 30 7.31 21.19 -7.12
N SER A 31 8.04 22.23 -7.55
CA SER A 31 8.87 22.15 -8.76
C SER A 31 10.25 21.50 -8.60
N GLY A 32 10.63 21.05 -7.40
CA GLY A 32 11.94 20.43 -7.16
C GLY A 32 11.92 19.05 -6.48
N CYS A 33 10.81 18.66 -5.87
CA CYS A 33 10.74 17.44 -5.06
C CYS A 33 10.18 16.22 -5.82
N ILE A 34 9.58 16.43 -6.99
CA ILE A 34 9.16 15.37 -7.89
C ILE A 34 10.17 15.29 -9.03
N GLN A 35 10.69 14.09 -9.30
CA GLN A 35 11.58 13.85 -10.43
C GLN A 35 11.03 12.65 -11.22
N TYR A 36 11.49 12.47 -12.46
CA TYR A 36 11.21 11.24 -13.18
C TYR A 36 12.47 10.79 -13.92
N HIS A 37 12.63 9.49 -14.06
CA HIS A 37 13.68 8.88 -14.86
C HIS A 37 13.13 7.63 -15.54
N SER A 38 13.26 7.55 -16.87
CA SER A 38 12.70 6.47 -17.68
C SER A 38 11.19 6.30 -17.44
N SER A 39 10.76 5.19 -16.82
CA SER A 39 9.37 4.87 -16.47
C SER A 39 9.09 4.98 -14.96
N THR A 40 9.91 5.72 -14.21
CA THR A 40 9.76 5.85 -12.75
C THR A 40 9.63 7.32 -12.36
N ILE A 41 8.60 7.62 -11.56
CA ILE A 41 8.38 8.88 -10.85
C ILE A 41 9.01 8.75 -9.46
N LEU A 42 9.88 9.68 -9.09
CA LEU A 42 10.55 9.76 -7.80
C LEU A 42 9.89 10.87 -6.96
N ILE A 43 9.47 10.53 -5.74
CA ILE A 43 8.85 11.46 -4.80
C ILE A 43 9.81 11.70 -3.65
N LYS A 44 10.29 12.95 -3.55
CA LYS A 44 11.15 13.48 -2.46
C LYS A 44 10.45 14.60 -1.70
N CYS A 45 9.13 14.69 -1.82
CA CYS A 45 8.33 15.78 -1.29
C CYS A 45 7.99 15.57 0.18
N GLN A 46 8.02 16.64 0.98
CA GLN A 46 7.50 16.60 2.35
C GLN A 46 6.06 16.08 2.38
N SER A 47 5.23 16.47 1.41
CA SER A 47 3.87 15.94 1.22
C SER A 47 3.44 16.10 -0.23
N THR A 48 2.83 15.06 -0.82
CA THR A 48 2.21 15.14 -2.16
C THR A 48 1.13 14.07 -2.36
N ASN A 49 0.32 14.20 -3.42
CA ASN A 49 -0.75 13.28 -3.82
C ASN A 49 -0.78 13.11 -5.36
N LEU A 50 -1.77 12.39 -5.90
CA LEU A 50 -1.85 12.10 -7.33
C LEU A 50 -2.19 13.33 -8.19
N ALA A 51 -3.04 14.23 -7.70
CA ALA A 51 -3.33 15.48 -8.37
C ALA A 51 -2.08 16.36 -8.51
N ASN A 52 -1.30 16.50 -7.44
CA ASN A 52 -0.05 17.27 -7.46
C ASN A 52 1.00 16.65 -8.40
N LEU A 53 1.07 15.32 -8.44
CA LEU A 53 1.90 14.59 -9.40
C LEU A 53 1.50 14.90 -10.84
N HIS A 54 0.20 14.78 -11.15
CA HIS A 54 -0.35 15.07 -12.47
C HIS A 54 -0.07 16.52 -12.89
N ASP A 55 -0.32 17.48 -12.00
CA ASP A 55 -0.11 18.91 -12.29
C ASP A 55 1.38 19.23 -12.50
N TYR A 56 2.29 18.54 -11.81
CA TYR A 56 3.73 18.67 -12.06
C TYR A 56 4.12 18.08 -13.41
N LEU A 57 3.67 16.85 -13.72
CA LEU A 57 3.98 16.18 -14.98
C LEU A 57 3.44 16.93 -16.20
N SER A 58 2.33 17.66 -16.07
CA SER A 58 1.70 18.39 -17.19
C SER A 58 2.54 19.61 -17.61
N LYS A 59 3.27 20.18 -16.66
CA LYS A 59 4.22 21.27 -16.90
C LYS A 59 5.52 20.80 -17.58
N LEU A 60 5.83 19.51 -17.52
CA LEU A 60 7.05 18.92 -18.10
C LEU A 60 6.82 18.39 -19.50
N ASN A 61 6.89 19.25 -20.53
CA ASN A 61 6.75 18.86 -21.94
C ASN A 61 5.53 17.97 -22.23
N ASN A 62 4.46 18.13 -21.45
CA ASN A 62 3.22 17.39 -21.53
C ASN A 62 3.36 15.84 -21.51
N ILE A 63 4.30 15.31 -20.74
CA ILE A 63 4.50 13.84 -20.59
C ILE A 63 3.48 13.17 -19.65
N THR A 64 2.44 13.89 -19.21
CA THR A 64 1.46 13.39 -18.22
C THR A 64 0.76 12.14 -18.70
N ASP A 65 0.24 12.17 -19.93
CA ASP A 65 -0.49 11.05 -20.50
C ASP A 65 0.38 9.79 -20.69
N LYS A 66 1.71 9.96 -20.66
CA LYS A 66 2.66 8.84 -20.67
C LYS A 66 2.73 8.12 -19.32
N PHE A 67 2.56 8.82 -18.20
CA PHE A 67 2.83 8.27 -16.87
C PHE A 67 1.61 8.17 -15.97
N LEU A 68 0.74 9.18 -15.96
CA LEU A 68 -0.40 9.25 -15.07
C LEU A 68 -1.57 9.92 -15.79
N ILE A 69 -2.46 9.10 -16.35
CA ILE A 69 -3.63 9.57 -17.08
C ILE A 69 -4.74 9.84 -16.07
N LYS A 70 -5.33 11.04 -16.15
CA LYS A 70 -6.52 11.40 -15.37
C LYS A 70 -7.78 10.91 -16.07
N GLU A 71 -8.59 10.17 -15.34
CA GLU A 71 -9.90 9.69 -15.78
C GLU A 71 -11.03 10.41 -15.02
N PRO A 72 -12.29 10.33 -15.49
CA PRO A 72 -13.44 10.87 -14.77
C PRO A 72 -13.57 10.33 -13.34
N SER A 73 -14.34 11.04 -12.51
CA SER A 73 -14.71 10.59 -11.16
C SER A 73 -13.50 10.30 -10.24
N LYS A 74 -12.45 11.14 -10.32
CA LYS A 74 -11.21 10.99 -9.54
C LYS A 74 -10.51 9.63 -9.78
N SER A 75 -10.64 9.10 -10.99
CA SER A 75 -9.95 7.87 -11.38
C SER A 75 -8.63 8.20 -12.07
N TRP A 76 -7.65 7.30 -11.96
CA TRP A 76 -6.32 7.49 -12.50
C TRP A 76 -5.79 6.20 -13.10
N LEU A 77 -5.09 6.28 -14.23
CA LEU A 77 -4.32 5.18 -14.81
C LEU A 77 -2.82 5.49 -14.74
N LEU A 78 -2.11 4.72 -13.93
CA LEU A 78 -0.68 4.81 -13.72
C LEU A 78 0.07 3.89 -14.70
N ASN A 79 0.82 4.50 -15.61
CA ASN A 79 1.70 3.89 -16.62
C ASN A 79 3.19 4.05 -16.26
N ALA A 80 3.49 4.12 -14.96
CA ALA A 80 4.83 4.34 -14.42
C ALA A 80 5.00 3.62 -13.08
N ASN A 81 6.25 3.44 -12.68
CA ASN A 81 6.56 3.17 -11.28
C ASN A 81 6.49 4.47 -10.47
N ILE A 82 6.12 4.37 -9.20
CA ILE A 82 6.28 5.44 -8.21
C ILE A 82 7.26 4.95 -7.15
N GLU A 83 8.27 5.76 -6.84
CA GLU A 83 9.23 5.48 -5.77
C GLU A 83 9.26 6.65 -4.77
N ILE A 84 8.90 6.36 -3.52
CA ILE A 84 8.75 7.35 -2.45
C ILE A 84 9.98 7.28 -1.56
N TYR A 85 10.77 8.36 -1.50
CA TYR A 85 12.03 8.40 -0.76
C TYR A 85 11.81 8.60 0.74
N ASN A 86 12.80 8.21 1.54
CA ASN A 86 12.84 8.47 2.98
C ASN A 86 12.52 9.95 3.29
N GLY A 87 11.74 10.17 4.36
CA GLY A 87 11.31 11.51 4.78
C GLY A 87 10.19 12.12 3.93
N SER A 88 9.73 11.43 2.89
CA SER A 88 8.60 11.89 2.05
C SER A 88 7.28 11.31 2.52
N ASN A 89 6.19 12.04 2.28
CA ASN A 89 4.82 11.57 2.52
C ASN A 89 4.04 11.58 1.20
N PHE A 90 3.53 10.42 0.80
CA PHE A 90 2.68 10.27 -0.37
C PHE A 90 1.29 9.80 0.02
N TYR A 91 0.28 10.51 -0.46
CA TYR A 91 -1.13 10.25 -0.16
C TYR A 91 -1.86 9.76 -1.41
N ILE A 92 -2.59 8.66 -1.26
CA ILE A 92 -3.57 8.17 -2.24
C ILE A 92 -4.88 8.05 -1.49
N ASN A 93 -5.71 9.09 -1.53
CA ASN A 93 -6.92 9.14 -0.72
C ASN A 93 -8.08 9.86 -1.40
N SER A 94 -9.25 9.80 -0.76
CA SER A 94 -10.52 10.35 -1.26
C SER A 94 -10.53 11.85 -1.57
N THR A 95 -9.50 12.61 -1.15
CA THR A 95 -9.39 14.03 -1.48
C THR A 95 -9.30 14.23 -2.99
N ASP A 96 -8.48 13.42 -3.68
CA ASP A 96 -8.21 13.53 -5.11
C ASP A 96 -8.38 12.22 -5.90
N THR A 97 -8.64 11.11 -5.21
CA THR A 97 -8.63 9.77 -5.80
C THR A 97 -9.83 8.96 -5.33
N ASN A 98 -10.53 8.30 -6.24
CA ASN A 98 -11.50 7.26 -5.94
C ASN A 98 -10.94 5.89 -6.36
N TRP A 99 -10.29 5.84 -7.52
CA TRP A 99 -9.74 4.60 -8.08
C TRP A 99 -8.40 4.85 -8.77
N LEU A 100 -7.35 4.18 -8.31
CA LEU A 100 -6.06 4.10 -8.98
C LEU A 100 -5.92 2.75 -9.69
N LYS A 101 -5.89 2.77 -11.02
CA LYS A 101 -5.53 1.63 -11.86
C LYS A 101 -4.03 1.68 -12.11
N ILE A 102 -3.33 0.59 -11.87
CA ILE A 102 -1.90 0.45 -12.18
C ILE A 102 -1.77 -0.49 -13.38
N ASN A 103 -1.17 0.00 -14.46
CA ASN A 103 -1.12 -0.73 -15.71
C ASN A 103 -0.27 -2.01 -15.60
N SER A 104 -0.91 -3.14 -15.90
CA SER A 104 -0.34 -4.49 -15.95
C SER A 104 -0.49 -5.17 -17.32
N THR A 105 -0.79 -4.39 -18.37
CA THR A 105 -1.08 -4.89 -19.72
C THR A 105 0.08 -5.70 -20.28
N ALA A 106 -0.22 -6.86 -20.85
CA ALA A 106 0.77 -7.73 -21.50
C ALA A 106 2.00 -8.06 -20.62
N GLY A 107 1.78 -8.25 -19.31
CA GLY A 107 2.85 -8.60 -18.36
C GLY A 107 3.72 -7.42 -17.91
N LEU A 108 3.29 -6.17 -18.14
CA LEU A 108 3.90 -5.03 -17.48
C LEU A 108 3.65 -5.12 -15.96
N SER A 109 4.61 -4.66 -15.16
CA SER A 109 4.52 -4.70 -13.68
C SER A 109 4.95 -3.37 -13.08
N HIS A 110 4.20 -2.32 -13.41
CA HIS A 110 4.37 -1.03 -12.74
C HIS A 110 4.07 -1.15 -11.24
N SER A 111 4.85 -0.45 -10.42
CA SER A 111 4.84 -0.63 -8.98
C SER A 111 4.81 0.68 -8.21
N ILE A 112 4.31 0.62 -6.98
CA ILE A 112 4.49 1.70 -6.01
C ILE A 112 5.42 1.16 -4.92
N LYS A 113 6.60 1.76 -4.84
CA LYS A 113 7.66 1.40 -3.90
C LYS A 113 7.82 2.50 -2.87
N SER A 114 7.65 2.18 -1.59
CA SER A 114 7.78 3.15 -0.50
C SER A 114 9.00 2.86 0.35
N HIS A 115 9.94 3.81 0.39
CA HIS A 115 10.97 3.92 1.42
C HIS A 115 10.54 4.92 2.52
N GLY A 116 9.82 5.97 2.11
CA GLY A 116 9.16 6.93 2.99
C GLY A 116 7.76 6.48 3.44
N ASN A 117 6.90 7.45 3.72
CA ASN A 117 5.54 7.19 4.18
C ASN A 117 4.56 7.13 3.01
N LEU A 118 3.75 6.08 2.99
CA LEU A 118 2.64 5.91 2.05
C LEU A 118 1.33 5.80 2.82
N ILE A 119 0.39 6.68 2.53
CA ILE A 119 -0.93 6.71 3.17
C ILE A 119 -1.99 6.47 2.11
N ILE A 120 -2.69 5.34 2.24
CA ILE A 120 -3.79 4.93 1.35
C ILE A 120 -5.07 4.94 2.18
N ASP A 121 -6.06 5.76 1.83
CA ASP A 121 -7.30 5.85 2.59
C ASP A 121 -8.54 6.07 1.72
N ALA A 122 -9.57 5.27 1.94
CA ALA A 122 -10.88 5.40 1.29
C ALA A 122 -10.80 5.39 -0.26
N VAL A 123 -9.98 4.50 -0.83
CA VAL A 123 -9.76 4.37 -2.27
C VAL A 123 -9.80 2.93 -2.75
N LYS A 124 -9.93 2.75 -4.06
CA LYS A 124 -9.67 1.49 -4.74
C LYS A 124 -8.31 1.55 -5.45
N ILE A 125 -7.48 0.52 -5.32
CA ILE A 125 -6.23 0.35 -6.08
C ILE A 125 -6.24 -1.02 -6.74
N THR A 126 -6.09 -1.07 -8.07
CA THR A 126 -6.11 -2.34 -8.81
C THR A 126 -5.04 -2.46 -9.90
N GLY A 127 -4.59 -3.69 -10.15
CA GLY A 127 -3.91 -4.02 -11.40
C GLY A 127 -4.90 -3.99 -12.57
N TRP A 128 -4.52 -3.37 -13.68
CA TRP A 128 -5.43 -3.11 -14.82
C TRP A 128 -4.79 -3.49 -16.16
N ASP A 129 -5.52 -4.24 -16.99
CA ASP A 129 -5.15 -4.52 -18.38
C ASP A 129 -5.90 -3.55 -19.30
N THR A 130 -5.18 -2.63 -19.93
CA THR A 130 -5.76 -1.58 -20.77
C THR A 130 -6.16 -2.09 -22.15
N LYS A 131 -5.70 -3.27 -22.58
CA LYS A 131 -6.14 -3.89 -23.84
C LYS A 131 -7.44 -4.65 -23.67
N LEU A 132 -7.60 -5.32 -22.51
CA LEU A 132 -8.83 -6.03 -22.17
C LEU A 132 -9.89 -5.12 -21.55
N ASP A 133 -9.49 -3.96 -21.06
CA ASP A 133 -10.32 -3.04 -20.27
C ASP A 133 -10.97 -3.75 -19.06
N ASP A 134 -10.19 -4.59 -18.40
CA ASP A 134 -10.58 -5.34 -17.20
C ASP A 134 -9.41 -5.39 -16.20
N TYR A 135 -9.69 -5.88 -15.01
CA TYR A 135 -8.67 -6.18 -14.01
C TYR A 135 -7.59 -7.13 -14.56
N ALA A 136 -6.35 -6.92 -14.12
CA ALA A 136 -5.23 -7.78 -14.48
C ALA A 136 -5.32 -9.13 -13.73
N ARG A 137 -5.93 -10.12 -14.37
CA ARG A 137 -6.11 -11.46 -13.82
C ARG A 137 -4.82 -12.27 -13.95
N SER A 138 -4.51 -13.04 -12.90
CA SER A 138 -3.37 -13.95 -12.89
C SER A 138 -3.63 -15.19 -13.74
N ASN A 139 -2.60 -15.70 -14.43
CA ASN A 139 -2.63 -17.06 -14.96
C ASN A 139 -2.69 -18.14 -13.85
N ASN A 140 -2.78 -19.40 -14.26
CA ASN A 140 -2.86 -20.55 -13.36
C ASN A 140 -1.63 -20.70 -12.46
N ASN A 141 -0.43 -20.35 -12.94
CA ASN A 141 0.82 -20.52 -12.20
C ASN A 141 1.20 -19.29 -11.35
N GLY A 142 0.47 -18.18 -11.48
CA GLY A 142 0.82 -16.91 -10.85
C GLY A 142 2.01 -16.21 -11.49
N THR A 143 2.46 -16.58 -12.68
CA THR A 143 3.72 -16.06 -13.25
C THR A 143 3.55 -14.84 -14.14
N ASP A 144 2.33 -14.53 -14.56
CA ASP A 144 2.06 -13.32 -15.32
C ASP A 144 2.34 -12.10 -14.45
N ALA A 145 3.28 -11.28 -14.90
CA ALA A 145 3.69 -10.10 -14.19
C ALA A 145 2.50 -9.14 -14.05
N ARG A 146 2.27 -8.70 -12.80
CA ARG A 146 1.23 -7.75 -12.42
C ARG A 146 1.83 -6.67 -11.55
N SER A 147 1.18 -5.53 -11.55
CA SER A 147 1.51 -4.41 -10.68
C SER A 147 1.47 -4.81 -9.21
N TYR A 148 2.25 -4.13 -8.36
CA TYR A 148 2.39 -4.48 -6.94
C TYR A 148 2.73 -3.27 -6.07
N LEU A 149 2.50 -3.42 -4.77
CA LEU A 149 2.88 -2.47 -3.72
C LEU A 149 4.02 -3.08 -2.91
N LEU A 150 5.08 -2.30 -2.71
CA LEU A 150 6.27 -2.73 -1.98
C LEU A 150 6.70 -1.67 -0.97
N VAL A 151 6.71 -2.01 0.30
CA VAL A 151 7.33 -1.21 1.37
C VAL A 151 8.79 -1.65 1.47
N ASN A 152 9.65 -0.91 0.78
CA ASN A 152 11.02 -1.27 0.50
C ASN A 152 11.98 -0.60 1.49
N HIS A 153 12.98 -1.35 1.96
CA HIS A 153 14.15 -0.91 2.75
C HIS A 153 14.28 0.62 2.94
N GLY A 154 13.70 1.11 4.02
CA GLY A 154 13.53 2.54 4.32
C GLY A 154 13.01 2.73 5.74
N THR A 155 12.81 4.00 6.13
CA THR A 155 12.42 4.35 7.52
C THR A 155 10.96 4.74 7.68
N GLY A 156 10.22 4.87 6.57
CA GLY A 156 8.80 5.20 6.63
C GLY A 156 7.91 3.98 6.86
N ASN A 157 6.63 4.26 7.09
CA ASN A 157 5.59 3.25 7.24
C ASN A 157 4.53 3.37 6.14
N THR A 158 3.76 2.32 5.93
CA THR A 158 2.66 2.32 4.97
C THR A 158 1.35 2.03 5.70
N ASN A 159 0.44 3.00 5.68
CA ASN A 159 -0.86 2.88 6.33
C ASN A 159 -1.95 2.75 5.26
N ILE A 160 -2.78 1.71 5.38
CA ILE A 160 -3.84 1.42 4.43
C ILE A 160 -5.15 1.28 5.21
N SER A 161 -6.11 2.17 4.93
CA SER A 161 -7.41 2.16 5.59
C SER A 161 -8.59 2.28 4.65
N ASN A 162 -9.71 1.63 5.01
CA ASN A 162 -11.01 1.80 4.35
C ASN A 162 -10.96 1.60 2.81
N SER A 163 -10.03 0.79 2.32
CA SER A 163 -9.68 0.71 0.90
C SER A 163 -9.90 -0.68 0.31
N GLU A 164 -10.00 -0.74 -1.01
CA GLU A 164 -10.00 -2.00 -1.77
C GLU A 164 -8.66 -2.12 -2.53
N ILE A 165 -7.88 -3.16 -2.24
CA ILE A 165 -6.60 -3.46 -2.91
C ILE A 165 -6.79 -4.79 -3.64
N ALA A 166 -6.74 -4.77 -4.98
CA ALA A 166 -7.08 -5.96 -5.74
C ALA A 166 -6.27 -6.21 -7.01
N TYR A 167 -6.18 -7.47 -7.43
CA TYR A 167 -5.55 -7.88 -8.69
C TYR A 167 -4.07 -7.49 -8.83
N LEU A 168 -3.32 -7.51 -7.72
CA LEU A 168 -1.90 -7.15 -7.69
C LEU A 168 -0.99 -8.37 -7.47
N GLY A 169 0.24 -8.27 -7.95
CA GLY A 169 1.34 -9.15 -7.64
C GLY A 169 1.35 -10.50 -8.36
N TYR A 170 2.50 -11.14 -8.37
CA TYR A 170 2.78 -12.37 -9.09
C TYR A 170 3.91 -13.14 -8.40
N ASN A 171 4.19 -14.35 -8.87
CA ASN A 171 5.19 -15.26 -8.32
C ASN A 171 6.61 -14.81 -8.69
N PHE A 172 7.04 -13.71 -8.10
CA PHE A 172 8.37 -13.15 -8.26
C PHE A 172 8.79 -12.41 -6.99
N PRO A 173 10.04 -12.54 -6.53
CA PRO A 173 10.52 -11.89 -5.31
C PRO A 173 10.16 -10.39 -5.27
N SER A 174 9.82 -9.89 -4.08
CA SER A 174 9.35 -8.53 -3.81
C SER A 174 8.00 -8.15 -4.43
N SER A 175 7.45 -8.95 -5.34
CA SER A 175 6.34 -8.56 -6.23
C SER A 175 5.06 -9.35 -5.95
N PHE A 176 4.91 -9.91 -4.75
CA PHE A 176 3.82 -10.83 -4.40
C PHE A 176 2.43 -10.16 -4.26
N GLY A 177 2.35 -8.84 -4.26
CA GLY A 177 1.07 -8.12 -4.13
C GLY A 177 1.25 -6.95 -3.20
N LEU A 178 1.04 -7.19 -1.91
CA LEU A 178 1.33 -6.24 -0.83
C LEU A 178 2.50 -6.77 0.01
N THR A 179 3.70 -6.27 -0.28
CA THR A 179 4.96 -6.75 0.32
C THR A 179 5.56 -5.72 1.28
N TYR A 180 5.98 -6.16 2.48
CA TYR A 180 6.67 -5.36 3.48
C TYR A 180 8.07 -5.93 3.81
N TYR A 181 9.12 -5.19 3.48
CA TYR A 181 10.51 -5.45 3.96
C TYR A 181 10.95 -4.45 5.04
N THR A 182 10.10 -3.50 5.37
CA THR A 182 10.24 -2.55 6.47
C THR A 182 8.82 -2.10 6.83
N GLY A 183 8.69 -1.01 7.58
CA GLY A 183 7.40 -0.36 7.85
C GLY A 183 6.97 -0.49 9.29
N ALA A 184 7.92 -0.40 10.22
CA ALA A 184 7.62 -0.43 11.64
C ALA A 184 6.51 0.56 12.01
N GLY A 185 5.49 0.08 12.72
CA GLY A 185 4.32 0.89 13.12
C GLY A 185 3.24 1.05 12.04
N SER A 186 3.32 0.32 10.92
CA SER A 186 2.30 0.35 9.86
C SER A 186 0.95 -0.20 10.34
N THR A 187 -0.13 0.32 9.76
CA THR A 187 -1.49 -0.13 10.03
C THR A 187 -2.23 -0.49 8.74
N ILE A 188 -2.86 -1.65 8.73
CA ILE A 188 -3.70 -2.14 7.63
C ILE A 188 -5.07 -2.40 8.24
N LYS A 189 -6.04 -1.49 8.03
CA LYS A 189 -7.33 -1.51 8.73
C LYS A 189 -8.56 -1.35 7.84
N ASN A 190 -9.61 -2.13 8.10
CA ASN A 190 -10.91 -1.97 7.43
C ASN A 190 -10.83 -2.08 5.89
N ASN A 191 -9.92 -2.89 5.35
CA ASN A 191 -9.72 -3.02 3.91
C ASN A 191 -10.36 -4.30 3.34
N LYS A 192 -10.59 -4.30 2.02
CA LYS A 192 -10.79 -5.50 1.22
C LYS A 192 -9.53 -5.76 0.41
N ILE A 193 -8.90 -6.91 0.60
CA ILE A 193 -7.63 -7.27 -0.04
C ILE A 193 -7.81 -8.63 -0.73
N HIS A 194 -7.89 -8.62 -2.06
CA HIS A 194 -8.30 -9.81 -2.80
C HIS A 194 -7.72 -9.94 -4.20
N ASP A 195 -7.72 -11.16 -4.73
CA ASP A 195 -7.14 -11.49 -6.05
C ASP A 195 -5.64 -11.08 -6.17
N LEU A 196 -4.95 -10.90 -5.04
CA LEU A 196 -3.50 -10.73 -5.02
C LEU A 196 -2.80 -12.07 -5.19
N TYR A 197 -1.50 -12.07 -5.49
CA TYR A 197 -0.74 -13.33 -5.43
C TYR A 197 -0.63 -13.81 -3.96
N PHE A 198 -0.04 -12.97 -3.09
CA PHE A 198 -0.17 -13.04 -1.63
C PHE A 198 -0.93 -11.79 -1.15
N GLY A 199 -1.95 -11.97 -0.30
CA GLY A 199 -2.76 -10.85 0.21
C GLY A 199 -1.93 -9.87 1.06
N PHE A 200 -1.14 -10.39 1.99
CA PHE A 200 -0.10 -9.67 2.71
C PHE A 200 1.13 -10.56 2.80
N TYR A 201 2.31 -9.98 2.59
CA TYR A 201 3.59 -10.65 2.80
C TYR A 201 4.58 -9.72 3.49
N SER A 202 5.34 -10.23 4.46
CA SER A 202 6.46 -9.48 5.04
C SER A 202 7.68 -10.35 5.26
N SER A 203 8.89 -9.82 5.11
CA SER A 203 10.13 -10.60 5.27
C SER A 203 11.34 -9.70 5.49
N ASP A 204 11.53 -9.25 6.72
CA ASP A 204 12.76 -8.63 7.23
C ASP A 204 12.51 -8.33 8.72
N PRO A 205 13.52 -8.38 9.62
CA PRO A 205 13.34 -7.91 11.00
C PRO A 205 12.84 -6.47 11.12
N LYS A 206 13.01 -5.61 10.11
CA LYS A 206 12.49 -4.24 10.09
C LYS A 206 10.98 -4.16 9.79
N ALA A 207 10.37 -5.24 9.31
CA ALA A 207 8.92 -5.35 9.17
C ALA A 207 8.32 -5.83 10.51
N ASN A 208 8.23 -4.92 11.48
CA ASN A 208 7.74 -5.23 12.84
C ASN A 208 6.69 -4.24 13.33
N ASN A 209 6.03 -4.51 14.46
CA ASN A 209 5.05 -3.61 15.07
C ASN A 209 3.93 -3.20 14.08
N ILE A 210 3.46 -4.15 13.26
CA ILE A 210 2.43 -3.93 12.24
C ILE A 210 1.08 -4.42 12.79
N ILE A 211 0.04 -3.61 12.61
CA ILE A 211 -1.34 -3.95 13.00
C ILE A 211 -2.16 -4.24 11.75
N ILE A 212 -2.68 -5.46 11.64
CA ILE A 212 -3.60 -5.92 10.59
C ILE A 212 -4.94 -6.20 11.25
N GLU A 213 -5.89 -5.28 11.10
CA GLU A 213 -7.15 -5.30 11.86
C GLU A 213 -8.41 -5.05 11.02
N ASN A 214 -9.47 -5.82 11.27
CA ASN A 214 -10.79 -5.64 10.64
C ASN A 214 -10.79 -5.69 9.09
N ASN A 215 -9.85 -6.40 8.46
CA ASN A 215 -9.78 -6.53 7.01
C ASN A 215 -10.48 -7.80 6.51
N GLU A 216 -10.81 -7.83 5.22
CA GLU A 216 -11.22 -9.01 4.49
C GLU A 216 -10.11 -9.40 3.50
N PHE A 217 -9.44 -10.54 3.73
CA PHE A 217 -8.44 -11.13 2.84
C PHE A 217 -9.00 -12.35 2.12
N TYR A 218 -9.28 -12.25 0.82
CA TYR A 218 -9.97 -13.32 0.13
C TYR A 218 -9.58 -13.54 -1.33
N ASN A 219 -9.83 -14.75 -1.83
CA ASN A 219 -9.53 -15.13 -3.23
C ASN A 219 -8.08 -14.81 -3.65
N ASN A 220 -7.14 -14.72 -2.70
CA ASN A 220 -5.74 -14.53 -3.04
C ASN A 220 -5.18 -15.85 -3.57
N LYS A 221 -4.29 -15.76 -4.56
CA LYS A 221 -3.80 -16.90 -5.33
C LYS A 221 -3.18 -17.97 -4.44
N VAL A 222 -2.46 -17.56 -3.41
CA VAL A 222 -1.75 -18.48 -2.52
C VAL A 222 -2.09 -18.21 -1.06
N TYR A 223 -1.62 -17.12 -0.46
CA TYR A 223 -1.80 -16.87 0.97
C TYR A 223 -2.68 -15.66 1.22
N GLY A 224 -3.48 -15.70 2.29
CA GLY A 224 -4.19 -14.53 2.80
C GLY A 224 -3.22 -13.56 3.48
N ILE A 225 -2.62 -13.99 4.59
CA ILE A 225 -1.69 -13.20 5.41
C ILE A 225 -0.44 -14.05 5.68
N ASP A 226 0.71 -13.66 5.13
CA ASP A 226 1.99 -14.40 5.21
C ASP A 226 3.16 -13.55 5.76
N PRO A 227 3.17 -13.24 7.06
CA PRO A 227 4.38 -12.84 7.75
C PRO A 227 5.47 -13.92 7.63
N HIS A 228 6.65 -13.52 7.21
CA HIS A 228 7.75 -14.43 6.91
C HIS A 228 9.07 -13.98 7.56
N SER A 229 10.11 -14.80 7.41
CA SER A 229 11.54 -14.59 7.72
C SER A 229 11.85 -13.34 8.56
N GLY A 230 11.86 -13.53 9.87
CA GLY A 230 12.29 -12.52 10.83
C GLY A 230 11.24 -11.47 11.18
N THR A 231 10.03 -11.52 10.62
CA THR A 231 8.92 -10.62 11.00
C THR A 231 8.52 -10.82 12.47
N HIS A 232 8.28 -9.73 13.21
CA HIS A 232 7.92 -9.81 14.63
C HIS A 232 7.02 -8.68 15.14
N ASP A 233 6.47 -8.84 16.35
CA ASP A 233 5.59 -7.85 17.00
C ASP A 233 4.35 -7.50 16.15
N LEU A 234 3.71 -8.50 15.53
CA LEU A 234 2.51 -8.28 14.71
C LEU A 234 1.23 -8.54 15.51
N ILE A 235 0.20 -7.74 15.21
CA ILE A 235 -1.16 -7.98 15.69
C ILE A 235 -2.06 -8.23 14.48
N ILE A 236 -2.57 -9.45 14.36
CA ILE A 236 -3.52 -9.88 13.33
C ILE A 236 -4.85 -10.14 14.02
N LYS A 237 -5.76 -9.17 13.96
CA LYS A 237 -6.97 -9.17 14.78
C LYS A 237 -8.27 -8.89 14.01
N ASN A 238 -9.35 -9.59 14.34
CA ASN A 238 -10.69 -9.33 13.81
C ASN A 238 -10.79 -9.37 12.27
N ASN A 239 -9.88 -10.04 11.57
CA ASN A 239 -9.92 -10.14 10.12
C ASN A 239 -10.82 -11.30 9.67
N LYS A 240 -11.39 -11.20 8.48
CA LYS A 240 -11.97 -12.34 7.76
C LYS A 240 -10.97 -12.81 6.70
N VAL A 241 -10.55 -14.07 6.75
CA VAL A 241 -9.53 -14.61 5.84
C VAL A 241 -10.05 -15.88 5.19
N TYR A 242 -10.41 -15.82 3.91
CA TYR A 242 -11.17 -16.90 3.30
C TYR A 242 -10.95 -17.12 1.79
N ASN A 243 -11.24 -18.34 1.32
CA ASN A 243 -11.13 -18.72 -0.09
C ASN A 243 -9.73 -18.44 -0.70
N ASN A 244 -8.66 -18.49 0.10
CA ASN A 244 -7.29 -18.34 -0.42
C ASN A 244 -6.76 -19.69 -0.93
N GLY A 245 -5.90 -19.64 -1.95
CA GLY A 245 -5.45 -20.83 -2.68
C GLY A 245 -4.56 -21.81 -1.92
N LYS A 246 -4.06 -21.42 -0.74
CA LYS A 246 -3.38 -22.27 0.24
C LYS A 246 -3.82 -21.90 1.66
N HIS A 247 -2.93 -21.34 2.47
CA HIS A 247 -3.19 -21.05 3.89
C HIS A 247 -3.96 -19.73 4.04
N GLY A 248 -4.80 -19.65 5.06
CA GLY A 248 -5.43 -18.39 5.46
C GLY A 248 -4.38 -17.42 6.03
N ILE A 249 -3.89 -17.74 7.23
CA ILE A 249 -2.84 -17.01 7.93
C ILE A 249 -1.66 -17.97 8.14
N ILE A 250 -0.47 -17.58 7.72
CA ILE A 250 0.75 -18.35 7.95
C ILE A 250 1.82 -17.44 8.53
N CYS A 251 2.53 -17.90 9.54
CA CYS A 251 3.83 -17.35 9.88
C CYS A 251 4.90 -18.38 9.54
N SER A 252 5.83 -18.02 8.66
CA SER A 252 6.85 -18.94 8.16
C SER A 252 8.26 -18.41 8.35
N THR A 253 9.09 -19.20 9.04
CA THR A 253 10.53 -18.97 9.25
C THR A 253 10.81 -17.80 10.20
N ASP A 254 11.30 -18.10 11.39
CA ASP A 254 11.85 -17.13 12.35
C ASP A 254 10.91 -15.97 12.72
N CYS A 255 9.59 -16.19 12.63
CA CYS A 255 8.62 -15.25 13.17
C CYS A 255 8.61 -15.28 14.71
N TYR A 256 8.36 -14.15 15.36
CA TYR A 256 8.14 -14.15 16.81
C TYR A 256 7.26 -13.01 17.32
N ASN A 257 6.67 -13.20 18.50
CA ASN A 257 5.76 -12.22 19.13
C ASN A 257 4.59 -11.82 18.21
N ILE A 258 3.90 -12.82 17.66
CA ILE A 258 2.74 -12.61 16.78
C ILE A 258 1.46 -12.89 17.57
N ILE A 259 0.52 -11.96 17.56
CA ILE A 259 -0.82 -12.14 18.15
C ILE A 259 -1.81 -12.36 17.01
N ILE A 260 -2.42 -13.55 16.96
CA ILE A 260 -3.49 -13.90 16.03
C ILE A 260 -4.77 -14.07 16.85
N GLU A 261 -5.63 -13.04 16.85
CA GLU A 261 -6.78 -12.96 17.75
C GLU A 261 -8.11 -12.67 17.04
N SER A 262 -9.18 -13.38 17.42
CA SER A 262 -10.56 -13.04 17.02
C SER A 262 -10.79 -12.98 15.50
N ASN A 263 -9.97 -13.66 14.71
CA ASN A 263 -10.15 -13.73 13.26
C ASN A 263 -11.17 -14.79 12.88
N LYS A 264 -11.88 -14.58 11.77
CA LYS A 264 -12.72 -15.58 11.12
C LYS A 264 -12.00 -16.14 9.90
N VAL A 265 -11.50 -17.37 9.99
CA VAL A 265 -10.63 -17.97 8.96
C VAL A 265 -11.30 -19.21 8.37
N HIS A 266 -11.72 -19.17 7.11
CA HIS A 266 -12.53 -20.26 6.56
C HIS A 266 -12.38 -20.51 5.07
N ASN A 267 -12.70 -21.73 4.62
CA ASN A 267 -12.68 -22.11 3.20
C ASN A 267 -11.33 -21.86 2.51
N ASN A 268 -10.21 -21.80 3.24
CA ASN A 268 -8.90 -21.76 2.62
C ASN A 268 -8.52 -23.17 2.16
N MET A 269 -7.84 -23.30 1.02
CA MET A 269 -7.58 -24.61 0.42
C MET A 269 -6.67 -25.52 1.26
N GLN A 270 -5.91 -24.95 2.19
CA GLN A 270 -5.04 -25.67 3.12
C GLN A 270 -5.34 -25.26 4.57
N GLU A 271 -4.33 -25.05 5.41
CA GLU A 271 -4.46 -24.65 6.81
C GLU A 271 -5.19 -23.32 6.97
N GLY A 272 -6.05 -23.21 7.98
CA GLY A 272 -6.59 -21.93 8.41
C GLY A 272 -5.48 -21.05 8.98
N ILE A 273 -4.83 -21.52 10.05
CA ILE A 273 -3.66 -20.87 10.66
C ILE A 273 -2.48 -21.85 10.69
N MET A 274 -1.33 -21.45 10.17
CA MET A 274 -0.10 -22.26 10.18
C MET A 274 1.06 -21.51 10.84
N LEU A 275 1.73 -22.14 11.81
CA LEU A 275 3.00 -21.66 12.34
C LEU A 275 4.10 -22.64 11.91
N TYR A 276 5.04 -22.15 11.10
CA TYR A 276 6.00 -22.99 10.39
C TYR A 276 7.43 -22.47 10.59
N LYS A 277 8.36 -23.38 10.93
CA LYS A 277 9.81 -23.11 11.07
C LYS A 277 10.16 -22.00 12.05
N ASN A 278 10.46 -22.40 13.28
CA ASN A 278 11.01 -21.55 14.33
C ASN A 278 10.12 -20.35 14.69
N VAL A 279 8.80 -20.53 14.71
CA VAL A 279 7.90 -19.53 15.28
C VAL A 279 7.91 -19.62 16.80
N SER A 280 8.04 -18.49 17.50
CA SER A 280 8.08 -18.44 18.97
C SER A 280 7.31 -17.28 19.58
N ASN A 281 7.02 -17.36 20.89
CA ASN A 281 6.35 -16.31 21.67
C ASN A 281 5.05 -15.76 21.05
N SER A 282 4.32 -16.59 20.31
CA SER A 282 3.12 -16.16 19.57
C SER A 282 1.84 -16.67 20.24
N ILE A 283 0.74 -15.94 20.08
CA ILE A 283 -0.54 -16.28 20.71
C ILE A 283 -1.60 -16.46 19.64
N ILE A 284 -2.29 -17.60 19.64
CA ILE A 284 -3.47 -17.86 18.81
C ILE A 284 -4.69 -17.98 19.75
N LYS A 285 -5.55 -16.95 19.79
CA LYS A 285 -6.71 -16.95 20.71
C LYS A 285 -8.00 -16.49 20.07
N ASN A 286 -9.12 -17.08 20.48
CA ASN A 286 -10.48 -16.66 20.12
C ASN A 286 -10.78 -16.62 18.60
N ASN A 287 -10.00 -17.32 17.77
CA ASN A 287 -10.26 -17.37 16.34
C ASN A 287 -11.40 -18.36 16.01
N MET A 288 -12.23 -18.02 15.03
CA MET A 288 -13.25 -18.91 14.47
C MET A 288 -12.73 -19.53 13.18
N LEU A 289 -12.46 -20.85 13.20
CA LEU A 289 -11.95 -21.58 12.05
C LEU A 289 -12.96 -22.62 11.57
N SER A 290 -13.19 -22.69 10.26
CA SER A 290 -14.12 -23.65 9.67
C SER A 290 -13.78 -23.94 8.21
N ASN A 291 -13.99 -25.18 7.75
CA ASN A 291 -13.88 -25.56 6.33
C ASN A 291 -12.52 -25.26 5.66
N ASN A 292 -11.47 -25.09 6.44
CA ASN A 292 -10.08 -25.21 5.95
C ASN A 292 -9.70 -26.69 5.94
N ARG A 293 -8.68 -27.11 5.18
CA ARG A 293 -8.19 -28.52 5.19
C ARG A 293 -7.84 -28.95 6.61
N ASP A 294 -7.00 -28.15 7.25
CA ASP A 294 -6.61 -28.25 8.64
C ASP A 294 -6.94 -26.91 9.31
N GLN A 295 -7.41 -26.89 10.55
CA GLN A 295 -7.76 -25.61 11.17
C GLN A 295 -6.49 -24.89 11.64
N ILE A 296 -5.70 -25.53 12.49
CA ILE A 296 -4.44 -25.01 13.01
C ILE A 296 -3.36 -26.08 12.84
N ALA A 297 -2.19 -25.69 12.31
CA ALA A 297 -1.02 -26.56 12.26
C ALA A 297 0.23 -25.84 12.77
N VAL A 298 1.04 -26.55 13.56
CA VAL A 298 2.30 -26.05 14.14
C VAL A 298 3.40 -27.04 13.81
N TYR A 299 4.42 -26.58 13.08
CA TYR A 299 5.52 -27.40 12.61
C TYR A 299 6.85 -26.72 12.90
N ASP A 300 7.81 -27.49 13.42
CA ASP A 300 9.18 -27.06 13.72
C ASP A 300 9.26 -25.73 14.48
N SER A 301 8.27 -25.44 15.34
CA SER A 301 8.10 -24.17 16.06
C SER A 301 8.09 -24.45 17.57
N SER A 302 8.69 -23.56 18.38
CA SER A 302 9.06 -23.87 19.78
C SER A 302 8.69 -22.76 20.78
N HIS A 303 8.79 -23.11 22.06
CA HIS A 303 8.71 -22.29 23.28
C HIS A 303 7.69 -21.14 23.30
N ARG A 304 6.67 -21.30 24.16
CA ARG A 304 5.69 -20.28 24.59
C ARG A 304 4.68 -19.83 23.53
N THR A 305 4.52 -20.60 22.46
CA THR A 305 3.36 -20.45 21.58
C THR A 305 2.12 -21.05 22.26
N THR A 306 1.09 -20.24 22.50
CA THR A 306 -0.14 -20.63 23.22
C THR A 306 -1.38 -20.40 22.38
#